data_AF-A0A377NBB5-F1
#
_entry.id   AF-A0A377NBB5-F1
#
_cell.length_a   1.000
_cell.length_b   1.000
_cell.length_c   1.000
_cell.angle_alpha   90.00
_cell.angle_beta   90.00
_cell.angle_gamma   90.00
#
_symmetry.space_group_name_H-M   'P 1'
#
loop_
_entity.id
_entity.type
_entity.pdbx_description
1 polymer ?
#
loop_
_entity_poly.entity_id
_entity_poly.type
_entity_poly.pdbx_seq_one_letter_code
_entity_poly.pdbx_strand_id
1 'polypeptide(L)'
;MLGFVTAAIRYIFFIYGGTEDVWGYSMLFLGILLHGVSYDFYFVTGYIYVDKKAPAHMRTAAQGLITLICQGLGSFIGNWLGGRAMTTFALATPRNGMTFDWFAVWGVGAAMVVAVMLLFLLFFRERSKTIEPVELARS
;
A
#
# COMPACT_ATOMS: atom_id res chain seq x y z
N MET A 1 -2.82 -10.45 1.69
CA MET A 1 -1.62 -10.93 0.96
C MET A 1 -1.55 -10.35 -0.45
N LEU A 2 -2.60 -10.49 -1.27
CA LEU A 2 -2.63 -9.94 -2.64
C LEU A 2 -2.22 -8.45 -2.74
N GLY A 3 -2.73 -7.57 -1.86
CA GLY A 3 -2.35 -6.15 -1.87
C GLY A 3 -0.86 -5.88 -1.62
N PHE A 4 -0.19 -6.67 -0.76
CA PHE A 4 1.25 -6.53 -0.50
C PHE A 4 2.08 -6.96 -1.72
N VAL A 5 1.66 -8.04 -2.39
CA VAL A 5 2.34 -8.57 -3.59
C VAL A 5 2.21 -7.58 -4.75
N THR A 6 1.01 -7.05 -4.99
CA THR A 6 0.81 -6.06 -6.07
C THR A 6 1.55 -4.75 -5.78
N ALA A 7 1.64 -4.33 -4.51
CA ALA A 7 2.44 -3.18 -4.12
C ALA A 7 3.94 -3.42 -4.33
N ALA A 8 4.47 -4.60 -4.00
CA ALA A 8 5.87 -4.95 -4.25
C ALA A 8 6.22 -4.93 -5.74
N ILE A 9 5.37 -5.54 -6.58
CA ILE A 9 5.54 -5.52 -8.05
C ILE A 9 5.51 -4.09 -8.60
N ARG A 10 4.62 -3.25 -8.07
CA ARG A 10 4.55 -1.83 -8.44
C ARG A 10 5.85 -1.08 -8.16
N TYR A 11 6.46 -1.28 -6.98
CA TYR A 11 7.74 -0.63 -6.66
C TYR A 11 8.88 -1.13 -7.57
N ILE A 12 8.88 -2.41 -7.94
CA ILE A 12 9.82 -2.94 -8.94
C ILE A 12 9.65 -2.19 -10.27
N PHE A 13 8.43 -1.99 -10.73
CA PHE A 13 8.17 -1.23 -11.97
C PHE A 13 8.59 0.24 -11.89
N PHE A 14 8.54 0.88 -10.73
CA PHE A 14 9.05 2.26 -10.58
C PHE A 14 10.56 2.34 -10.43
N ILE A 15 11.19 1.33 -9.86
CA ILE A 15 12.65 1.26 -9.71
C ILE A 15 13.32 1.04 -11.08
N TYR A 16 12.74 0.18 -11.92
CA TYR A 16 13.24 -0.10 -13.28
C TYR A 16 12.60 0.77 -14.37
N GLY A 17 11.54 1.51 -14.03
CA GLY A 17 10.88 2.45 -14.93
C GLY A 17 11.71 3.72 -15.10
N GLY A 18 11.67 4.29 -16.30
CA GLY A 18 12.44 5.47 -16.65
C GLY A 18 11.85 6.21 -17.85
N THR A 19 12.29 7.45 -18.08
CA THR A 19 11.77 8.30 -19.16
C THR A 19 12.64 8.28 -20.42
N GLU A 20 13.71 7.48 -20.43
CA GLU A 20 14.68 7.46 -21.53
C GLU A 20 14.18 6.62 -22.71
N ASP A 21 13.47 5.51 -22.46
CA ASP A 21 13.00 4.58 -23.48
C ASP A 21 11.51 4.23 -23.34
N VAL A 22 10.87 3.83 -24.44
CA VAL A 22 9.47 3.36 -24.48
C VAL A 22 9.23 2.20 -23.51
N TRP A 23 10.22 1.32 -23.33
CA TRP A 23 10.16 0.23 -22.36
C TRP A 23 10.07 0.74 -20.92
N GLY A 24 10.96 1.68 -20.55
CA GLY A 24 10.94 2.33 -19.24
C GLY A 24 9.62 3.08 -18.99
N TYR A 25 9.12 3.79 -20.00
CA TYR A 25 7.83 4.47 -19.94
C TYR A 25 6.68 3.50 -19.70
N SER A 26 6.69 2.35 -20.37
CA SER A 26 5.66 1.30 -20.22
C SER A 26 5.63 0.74 -18.79
N MET A 27 6.80 0.54 -18.17
CA MET A 27 6.89 0.08 -16.78
C MET A 27 6.27 1.10 -15.81
N LEU A 28 6.47 2.41 -16.03
CA LEU A 28 5.83 3.46 -15.22
C LEU A 28 4.30 3.41 -15.34
N PHE A 29 3.76 3.27 -16.56
CA PHE A 29 2.32 3.15 -16.78
C PHE A 29 1.72 1.88 -16.16
N LEU A 30 2.43 0.75 -16.26
CA LEU A 30 2.03 -0.48 -15.57
C LEU A 30 2.04 -0.27 -14.06
N GLY A 31 3.05 0.38 -13.50
CA GLY A 31 3.10 0.74 -12.07
C GLY A 31 1.93 1.63 -11.62
N ILE A 32 1.47 2.54 -12.48
CA ILE A 32 0.28 3.38 -12.25
C ILE A 32 -0.99 2.53 -12.29
N LEU A 33 -1.15 1.63 -13.26
CA LEU A 33 -2.31 0.73 -13.33
C LEU A 33 -2.39 -0.20 -12.12
N LEU A 34 -1.26 -0.76 -11.69
CA LEU A 34 -1.19 -1.59 -10.48
C LEU A 34 -1.50 -0.81 -9.20
N HIS A 35 -1.44 0.53 -9.21
CA HIS A 35 -1.81 1.34 -8.06
C HIS A 35 -3.27 1.12 -7.67
N GLY A 36 -4.19 1.13 -8.63
CA GLY A 36 -5.62 0.94 -8.38
C GLY A 36 -5.92 -0.41 -7.74
N VAL A 37 -5.36 -1.48 -8.32
CA VAL A 37 -5.49 -2.84 -7.78
C VAL A 37 -4.96 -2.93 -6.34
N SER A 38 -3.78 -2.36 -6.09
CA SER A 38 -3.19 -2.37 -4.75
C SER A 38 -4.06 -1.58 -3.76
N TYR A 39 -4.54 -0.41 -4.16
CA TYR A 39 -5.40 0.44 -3.34
C TYR A 39 -6.68 -0.29 -2.91
N ASP A 40 -7.36 -0.94 -3.85
CA ASP A 40 -8.59 -1.69 -3.57
C ASP A 40 -8.33 -2.81 -2.57
N PHE A 41 -7.30 -3.64 -2.81
CA PHE A 41 -7.02 -4.76 -1.92
C PHE A 41 -6.55 -4.36 -0.52
N TYR A 42 -6.04 -3.14 -0.31
CA TYR A 42 -5.70 -2.65 1.02
C TYR A 42 -6.88 -1.99 1.72
N PHE A 43 -7.47 -0.98 1.08
CA PHE A 43 -8.43 -0.11 1.76
C PHE A 43 -9.82 -0.72 1.77
N VAL A 44 -10.28 -1.29 0.64
CA VAL A 44 -11.63 -1.87 0.57
C VAL A 44 -11.75 -3.09 1.47
N THR A 45 -10.75 -3.97 1.48
CA THR A 45 -10.76 -5.14 2.38
C THR A 45 -10.67 -4.73 3.86
N GLY A 46 -9.88 -3.71 4.18
CA GLY A 46 -9.78 -3.15 5.53
C GLY A 46 -11.10 -2.55 6.00
N TYR A 47 -11.76 -1.77 5.15
CA TYR A 47 -13.08 -1.20 5.44
C TYR A 47 -14.12 -2.29 5.69
N ILE A 48 -14.17 -3.33 4.85
CA ILE A 48 -15.09 -4.47 5.04
C ILE A 48 -14.79 -5.21 6.36
N TYR A 49 -13.52 -5.42 6.70
CA TYR A 49 -13.15 -6.11 7.94
C TYR A 49 -13.60 -5.33 9.17
N VAL A 50 -13.36 -4.02 9.21
CA VAL A 50 -13.77 -3.20 10.36
C VAL A 50 -15.29 -3.07 10.43
N ASP A 51 -15.98 -2.94 9.29
CA ASP A 51 -17.45 -2.91 9.28
C ASP A 51 -18.07 -4.19 9.87
N LYS A 52 -17.50 -5.36 9.54
CA LYS A 52 -17.91 -6.65 10.11
C LYS A 52 -17.62 -6.78 11.60
N LYS A 53 -16.54 -6.15 12.09
CA LYS A 53 -16.14 -6.21 13.51
C LYS A 53 -16.88 -5.19 14.38
N ALA A 54 -17.28 -4.05 13.82
CA ALA A 54 -17.88 -2.95 14.55
C ALA A 54 -19.39 -3.19 14.81
N PRO A 55 -19.89 -2.84 16.02
CA PRO A 55 -21.32 -2.83 16.31
C PRO A 55 -22.07 -1.88 15.38
N ALA A 56 -23.31 -2.22 15.00
CA ALA A 56 -24.09 -1.46 14.02
C ALA A 56 -24.18 0.05 14.30
N HIS A 57 -24.29 0.44 15.57
CA HIS A 57 -24.38 1.85 15.99
C HIS A 57 -23.05 2.62 15.92
N MET A 58 -21.89 1.95 15.80
CA MET A 58 -20.56 2.57 15.71
C MET A 58 -19.88 2.42 14.36
N ARG A 59 -20.51 1.75 13.37
CA ARG A 59 -19.90 1.51 12.05
C ARG A 59 -19.43 2.80 11.38
N THR A 60 -20.28 3.82 11.35
CA THR A 60 -19.94 5.12 10.76
C THR A 60 -18.74 5.78 11.45
N ALA A 61 -18.67 5.72 12.78
CA ALA A 61 -17.55 6.26 13.54
C ALA A 61 -16.26 5.48 13.29
N ALA A 62 -16.34 4.15 13.19
CA ALA A 62 -15.20 3.29 12.88
C ALA A 62 -14.66 3.55 11.47
N GLN A 63 -15.53 3.68 10.46
CA GLN A 63 -15.13 4.04 9.08
C GLN A 63 -14.49 5.44 9.01
N GLY A 64 -15.06 6.41 9.75
CA GLY A 64 -14.47 7.74 9.88
C GLY A 64 -13.09 7.72 10.50
N LEU A 65 -12.89 6.92 11.55
CA LEU A 65 -11.60 6.77 12.22
C LEU A 65 -10.55 6.12 11.32
N ILE A 66 -10.91 5.06 10.57
CA ILE A 66 -9.97 4.46 9.59
C ILE A 66 -9.60 5.48 8.54
N THR A 67 -10.58 6.21 7.98
CA THR A 67 -10.31 7.25 6.98
C THR A 67 -9.35 8.30 7.54
N LEU A 68 -9.58 8.79 8.77
CA LEU A 68 -8.70 9.77 9.40
C LEU A 68 -7.27 9.25 9.60
N ILE A 69 -7.12 8.01 10.07
CA ILE A 69 -5.80 7.41 10.31
C ILE A 69 -5.08 7.16 8.97
N CYS A 70 -5.77 6.57 8.00
CA CYS A 70 -5.18 6.19 6.73
C CYS A 70 -4.92 7.38 5.80
N GLN A 71 -5.94 8.19 5.56
CA GLN A 71 -5.89 9.30 4.60
C GLN A 71 -5.43 10.62 5.23
N GLY A 72 -5.55 10.77 6.55
CA GLY A 72 -5.03 11.92 7.29
C GLY A 72 -3.59 11.69 7.76
N LEU A 73 -3.43 10.97 8.86
CA LEU A 73 -2.12 10.77 9.50
C LEU A 73 -1.16 9.96 8.62
N GLY A 74 -1.65 8.91 7.98
CA GLY A 74 -0.88 8.06 7.09
C GLY A 74 -0.30 8.84 5.90
N SER A 75 -1.15 9.60 5.22
CA SER A 75 -0.73 10.48 4.13
C SER A 75 0.24 11.57 4.58
N PHE A 76 0.03 12.15 5.76
CA PHE A 76 0.93 13.16 6.32
C PHE A 76 2.35 12.60 6.56
N ILE A 77 2.45 11.47 7.26
CA ILE A 77 3.74 10.82 7.53
C ILE A 77 4.38 10.36 6.21
N GLY A 78 3.60 9.79 5.30
CA GLY A 78 4.08 9.34 3.98
C GLY A 78 4.67 10.47 3.15
N ASN A 79 3.97 11.61 3.06
CA ASN A 79 4.44 12.78 2.32
C ASN A 79 5.67 13.41 2.98
N TRP A 80 5.72 13.44 4.31
CA TRP A 80 6.88 13.95 5.04
C TRP A 80 8.13 13.10 4.78
N LEU A 81 8.01 11.77 4.88
CA LEU A 81 9.09 10.83 4.56
C LEU A 81 9.48 10.90 3.08
N GLY A 82 8.51 10.99 2.18
CA GLY A 82 8.74 11.13 0.74
C GLY A 82 9.53 12.39 0.38
N GLY A 83 9.13 13.54 0.93
CA GLY A 83 9.86 14.80 0.77
C GLY A 83 11.28 14.73 1.36
N ARG A 84 11.45 14.07 2.49
CA ARG A 84 12.78 13.84 3.08
C ARG A 84 13.64 12.92 2.21
N ALA A 85 13.07 11.89 1.60
CA ALA A 85 13.78 11.03 0.66
C ALA A 85 14.21 11.80 -0.58
N MET A 86 13.31 12.58 -1.19
CA MET A 86 13.63 13.40 -2.38
C MET A 86 14.74 14.41 -2.10
N THR A 87 14.72 15.10 -0.96
CA THR A 87 15.80 16.03 -0.58
C THR A 87 17.13 15.34 -0.28
N THR A 88 17.11 14.14 0.29
CA THR A 88 18.33 13.39 0.63
C THR A 88 18.99 12.77 -0.60
N PHE A 89 18.18 12.34 -1.57
CA PHE A 89 18.63 11.74 -2.83
C PHE A 89 18.61 12.73 -4.01
N ALA A 90 18.71 14.02 -3.71
CA ALA A 90 18.87 15.07 -4.72
C ALA A 90 20.29 15.01 -5.31
N LEU A 91 20.40 15.02 -6.63
CA LEU A 91 21.68 15.01 -7.33
C LEU A 91 22.26 16.43 -7.38
N ALA A 92 23.52 16.59 -6.95
CA ALA A 92 24.20 17.90 -6.94
C ALA A 92 24.40 18.49 -8.35
N THR A 93 24.47 17.63 -9.37
CA THR A 93 24.44 18.01 -10.78
C THR A 93 23.41 17.12 -11.50
N PRO A 94 22.53 17.69 -12.34
CA PRO A 94 21.55 16.90 -13.07
C PRO A 94 22.23 15.89 -13.98
N ARG A 95 21.85 14.61 -13.88
CA ARG A 95 22.32 13.54 -14.77
C ARG A 95 21.18 13.17 -15.71
N ASN A 96 21.39 13.30 -17.03
CA ASN A 96 20.36 13.02 -18.05
C ASN A 96 19.03 13.78 -17.83
N GLY A 97 19.09 15.03 -17.35
CA GLY A 97 17.90 15.82 -17.03
C GLY A 97 17.16 15.41 -15.75
N MET A 98 17.64 14.38 -15.03
CA MET A 98 17.11 13.96 -13.74
C MET A 98 17.77 14.73 -12.60
N THR A 99 16.94 15.28 -11.71
CA THR A 99 17.36 16.04 -10.53
C THR A 99 17.45 15.19 -9.26
N PHE A 100 16.91 13.96 -9.30
CA PHE A 100 16.85 13.05 -8.16
C PHE A 100 17.29 11.65 -8.58
N ASP A 101 17.88 10.92 -7.65
CA ASP A 101 18.08 9.47 -7.80
C ASP A 101 16.75 8.75 -7.54
N TRP A 102 15.98 8.55 -8.62
CA TRP A 102 14.69 7.89 -8.57
C TRP A 102 14.76 6.45 -8.08
N PHE A 103 15.86 5.73 -8.35
CA PHE A 103 16.05 4.38 -7.84
C PHE A 103 16.05 4.38 -6.31
N ALA A 104 16.82 5.28 -5.69
CA ALA A 104 16.90 5.42 -4.25
C ALA A 104 15.57 5.91 -3.64
N VAL A 105 14.92 6.91 -4.26
CA VAL A 105 13.63 7.45 -3.79
C VAL A 105 12.53 6.39 -3.81
N TRP A 106 12.37 5.66 -4.92
CA TRP A 106 11.40 4.56 -5.00
C TRP A 106 11.78 3.38 -4.10
N GLY A 107 13.08 3.14 -3.89
CA GLY A 107 13.61 2.16 -2.95
C GLY A 107 13.18 2.40 -1.50
N VAL A 108 13.13 3.66 -1.05
CA VAL A 108 12.57 4.00 0.28
C VAL A 108 11.10 3.57 0.38
N GLY A 109 10.30 3.86 -0.64
CA GLY A 109 8.89 3.44 -0.67
C GLY A 109 8.73 1.91 -0.69
N ALA A 110 9.59 1.21 -1.43
CA ALA A 110 9.63 -0.25 -1.45
C ALA A 110 9.94 -0.82 -0.04
N ALA A 111 10.93 -0.25 0.63
CA ALA A 111 11.30 -0.62 2.00
C ALA A 111 10.13 -0.40 2.99
N MET A 112 9.39 0.70 2.85
CA MET A 112 8.19 0.95 3.66
C MET A 112 7.12 -0.11 3.46
N VAL A 113 6.83 -0.52 2.22
CA VAL A 113 5.85 -1.58 1.95
C VAL A 113 6.30 -2.92 2.54
N VAL A 114 7.59 -3.26 2.40
CA VAL A 114 8.14 -4.48 3.02
C VAL A 114 8.02 -4.41 4.54
N ALA A 115 8.31 -3.28 5.17
CA ALA A 115 8.16 -3.12 6.62
C ALA A 115 6.69 -3.31 7.06
N VAL A 116 5.73 -2.69 6.37
CA VAL A 116 4.29 -2.86 6.66
C VAL A 116 3.84 -4.30 6.41
N MET A 117 4.37 -4.97 5.37
CA MET A 117 4.11 -6.39 5.11
C MET A 117 4.58 -7.27 6.26
N LEU A 118 5.79 -7.04 6.76
CA LEU A 118 6.34 -7.77 7.90
C LEU A 118 5.51 -7.53 9.16
N LEU A 119 5.13 -6.29 9.44
CA LEU A 119 4.21 -5.98 10.54
C LEU A 119 2.88 -6.72 10.39
N PHE A 120 2.29 -6.74 9.19
CA PHE A 120 1.05 -7.45 8.94
C PHE A 120 1.21 -8.96 9.17
N LEU A 121 2.30 -9.57 8.70
CA LEU A 121 2.57 -10.99 8.94
C LEU A 121 2.76 -11.33 10.42
N LEU A 122 3.36 -10.43 11.20
CA LEU A 122 3.60 -10.63 12.63
C LEU A 122 2.34 -10.45 13.49
N PHE A 123 1.55 -9.41 13.21
CA PHE A 123 0.39 -9.05 14.03
C PHE A 123 -0.91 -9.69 13.55
N PHE A 124 -1.05 -9.95 12.26
CA PHE A 124 -2.28 -10.48 11.66
C PHE A 124 -2.24 -12.01 11.56
N ARG A 125 -2.37 -12.67 12.71
CA ARG A 125 -2.57 -14.13 12.79
C ARG A 125 -4.07 -14.42 12.91
N GLU A 126 -4.70 -14.84 11.82
CA GLU A 126 -6.10 -15.27 11.87
C GLU A 126 -6.25 -16.48 12.81
N ARG A 127 -7.11 -16.34 13.82
CA ARG A 127 -7.61 -17.48 14.58
C ARG A 127 -8.69 -18.13 13.72
N SER A 128 -8.34 -19.18 12.98
CA SER A 128 -9.30 -20.05 12.32
C SER A 128 -10.34 -20.48 13.37
N LYS A 129 -11.54 -19.89 13.30
CA LYS A 129 -12.70 -20.53 13.91
C LYS A 129 -13.17 -21.52 12.87
N THR A 130 -12.95 -22.79 13.16
CA THR A 130 -13.59 -23.93 12.53
C THR A 130 -15.05 -23.56 12.29
N ILE A 131 -15.46 -23.55 11.03
CA ILE A 131 -16.85 -23.32 10.66
C ILE A 131 -17.60 -24.56 11.16
N GLU A 132 -18.25 -24.48 12.31
CA GLU A 132 -19.15 -25.54 12.72
C GLU A 132 -20.36 -25.52 11.79
N PRO A 133 -20.65 -26.63 11.08
CA PRO A 133 -21.84 -26.72 10.26
C PRO A 133 -23.06 -26.57 11.18
N VAL A 134 -23.94 -25.62 10.84
CA VAL A 134 -25.23 -25.47 11.51
C VAL A 134 -26.01 -26.76 11.32
N GLU A 135 -26.24 -27.50 12.40
CA GLU A 135 -27.05 -28.71 12.41
C GLU A 135 -28.51 -28.30 12.12
N LEU A 136 -28.91 -28.44 10.85
CA LEU A 136 -30.29 -28.23 10.44
C LEU A 136 -31.12 -29.35 11.10
N ALA A 137 -31.77 -29.02 12.21
CA ALA A 137 -32.83 -29.83 12.77
C ALA A 137 -33.89 -30.04 11.68
N ARG A 138 -33.88 -31.25 11.10
CA ARG A 138 -34.95 -31.71 10.21
C ARG A 138 -36.24 -31.75 11.03
N SER A 139 -37.21 -30.92 10.62
CA SER A 139 -38.61 -30.98 11.04
C SER A 139 -39.30 -32.21 10.47
#